data_AF-A0A1G4AY54-F1
#
_entry.id   AF-A0A1G4AY54-F1
#
_cell.length_a   1.000
_cell.length_b   1.000
_cell.length_c   1.000
_cell.angle_alpha   90.00
_cell.angle_beta   90.00
_cell.angle_gamma   90.00
#
_symmetry.space_group_name_H-M   'P 1'
#
loop_
_entity.id
_entity.type
_entity.pdbx_description
1 polymer ?
#
loop_
_entity_poly.entity_id
_entity_poly.type
_entity_poly.pdbx_seq_one_letter_code
_entity_poly.pdbx_strand_id
1 'polypeptide(L)'
;MTNCNSVVAELAALLERYRGGGMNSSARWALSGKKESAKIRGSLEAHKGALALVVEVTTLHMAAAAATDIGKVAVDSSLIKGHTMRIIEQLAKQDEILEQIAWIRGVISQRSTGSEGGTLVMDGYLETLNDYAGSVCGDFVTDEVAEEMRRGPLNSTDRTSTTLLGLAPIKPLATLNDQPDPMTIVIGNTHRLVEPTKTKPNNRHLWSFFVRASGEEIIQQVRIDLHPTFSPSRLLLKTAPHKVTKIGWGYFVIDVKIKLKSGYRWANNTHSLHLEWKLDFDGVGSSIAHQYTVTTMRG
;
A
#
# COMPACT_ATOMS: atom_id res chain seq x y z
N MET A 1 0.47 36.35 -18.40
CA MET A 1 -0.04 35.54 -19.53
C MET A 1 -1.21 36.29 -20.14
N THR A 2 -1.06 36.81 -21.36
CA THR A 2 -2.15 37.47 -22.08
C THR A 2 -3.16 36.42 -22.52
N ASN A 3 -4.35 36.42 -21.93
CA ASN A 3 -5.45 35.52 -22.27
C ASN A 3 -5.89 35.76 -23.74
N CYS A 4 -6.33 34.72 -24.46
CA CYS A 4 -6.96 34.81 -25.78
C CYS A 4 -8.01 35.93 -25.85
N ASN A 5 -8.76 36.14 -24.77
CA ASN A 5 -9.76 37.21 -24.65
C ASN A 5 -9.15 38.62 -24.78
N SER A 6 -7.92 38.83 -24.29
CA SER A 6 -7.20 40.10 -24.42
C SER A 6 -6.79 40.37 -25.87
N VAL A 7 -6.32 39.33 -26.58
CA VAL A 7 -5.90 39.43 -27.98
C VAL A 7 -7.10 39.71 -28.89
N VAL A 8 -8.24 39.08 -28.60
CA VAL A 8 -9.51 39.34 -29.30
C VAL A 8 -10.02 40.76 -29.02
N ALA A 9 -9.93 41.24 -27.77
CA ALA A 9 -10.30 42.61 -27.43
C ALA A 9 -9.42 43.66 -28.13
N GLU A 10 -8.11 43.43 -28.23
CA GLU A 10 -7.19 44.29 -28.98
C GLU A 10 -7.51 44.30 -30.49
N LEU A 11 -7.81 43.13 -31.07
CA LEU A 11 -8.19 43.02 -32.47
C LEU A 11 -9.51 43.77 -32.75
N ALA A 12 -10.51 43.63 -31.87
CA ALA A 12 -11.78 44.32 -31.98
C ALA A 12 -11.61 45.86 -31.88
N ALA A 13 -10.80 46.34 -30.94
CA ALA A 13 -10.47 47.76 -30.82
C ALA A 13 -9.74 48.30 -32.05
N LEU A 14 -8.87 47.49 -32.66
CA LEU A 14 -8.15 47.85 -33.88
C LEU A 14 -9.10 47.93 -35.09
N LEU A 15 -10.03 46.98 -35.24
CA LEU A 15 -11.05 47.02 -36.30
C LEU A 15 -11.95 48.25 -36.19
N GLU A 16 -12.37 48.61 -34.97
CA GLU A 16 -13.22 49.79 -34.76
C GLU A 16 -12.48 51.10 -35.09
N ARG A 17 -11.17 51.18 -34.79
CA ARG A 17 -10.32 52.36 -35.05
C ARG A 17 -10.15 52.68 -36.54
N TYR A 18 -10.29 51.68 -37.42
CA TYR A 18 -10.10 51.85 -38.87
C TYR A 18 -11.42 51.72 -39.67
N ARG A 19 -12.57 51.64 -38.99
CA ARG A 19 -13.90 51.41 -39.60
C ARG A 19 -14.49 52.59 -40.39
N GLY A 20 -13.79 53.72 -40.50
CA GLY A 20 -14.28 54.91 -41.21
C GLY A 20 -14.17 54.79 -42.75
N GLY A 21 -15.20 55.18 -43.48
CA GLY A 21 -15.31 55.02 -44.95
C GLY A 21 -14.63 56.09 -45.83
N GLY A 22 -13.45 56.60 -45.45
CA GLY A 22 -12.75 57.66 -46.19
C GLY A 22 -11.38 57.26 -46.75
N MET A 23 -10.89 57.92 -47.79
CA MET A 23 -9.57 57.62 -48.41
C MET A 23 -8.39 57.70 -47.42
N ASN A 24 -8.53 58.53 -46.37
CA ASN A 24 -7.55 58.66 -45.28
C ASN A 24 -7.47 57.44 -44.33
N SER A 25 -8.57 56.70 -44.11
CA SER A 25 -8.54 55.51 -43.24
C SER A 25 -7.87 54.33 -43.92
N SER A 26 -8.10 54.17 -45.23
CA SER A 26 -7.45 53.16 -46.07
C SER A 26 -5.93 53.36 -46.16
N ALA A 27 -5.48 54.61 -46.36
CA ALA A 27 -4.06 54.94 -46.35
C ALA A 27 -3.40 54.69 -44.97
N ARG A 28 -4.06 55.09 -43.87
CA ARG A 28 -3.58 54.84 -42.50
C ARG A 28 -3.57 53.36 -42.13
N TRP A 29 -4.51 52.58 -42.66
CA TRP A 29 -4.52 51.13 -42.53
C TRP A 29 -3.31 50.49 -43.23
N ALA A 30 -3.05 50.89 -44.48
CA ALA A 30 -1.92 50.41 -45.26
C ALA A 30 -0.57 50.72 -44.60
N LEU A 31 -0.43 51.91 -44.00
CA LEU A 31 0.81 52.36 -43.36
C LEU A 31 1.03 51.78 -41.95
N SER A 32 -0.01 51.68 -41.13
CA SER A 32 0.13 51.35 -39.69
C SER A 32 -0.70 50.15 -39.27
N GLY A 33 -1.92 50.00 -39.77
CA GLY A 33 -2.83 48.89 -39.41
C GLY A 33 -2.30 47.52 -39.84
N LYS A 34 -1.62 47.44 -41.00
CA LYS A 34 -0.99 46.20 -41.48
C LYS A 34 0.12 45.70 -40.55
N LYS A 35 0.90 46.61 -39.95
CA LYS A 35 1.98 46.26 -39.02
C LYS A 35 1.42 45.77 -37.68
N GLU A 36 0.44 46.47 -37.13
CA GLU A 36 -0.19 46.10 -35.86
C GLU A 36 -0.98 44.78 -35.97
N SER A 37 -1.67 44.55 -37.09
CA SER A 37 -2.34 43.26 -37.34
C SER A 37 -1.36 42.09 -37.50
N ALA A 38 -0.17 42.31 -38.09
CA ALA A 38 0.88 41.30 -38.15
C ALA A 38 1.48 41.01 -36.76
N LYS A 39 1.61 42.02 -35.90
CA LYS A 39 2.09 41.88 -34.52
C LYS A 39 1.13 41.05 -33.65
N ILE A 40 -0.17 41.35 -33.69
CA ILE A 40 -1.20 40.59 -32.96
C ILE A 40 -1.22 39.14 -33.44
N ARG A 41 -1.13 38.92 -34.76
CA ARG A 41 -1.08 37.58 -35.35
C ARG A 41 0.16 36.79 -34.91
N GLY A 42 1.33 37.43 -34.89
CA GLY A 42 2.57 36.80 -34.40
C GLY A 42 2.48 36.41 -32.93
N SER A 43 1.87 37.25 -32.09
CA SER A 43 1.58 36.94 -30.68
C SER A 43 0.64 35.75 -30.53
N LEU A 44 -0.42 35.69 -31.35
CA LEU A 44 -1.38 34.58 -31.33
C LEU A 44 -0.74 33.25 -31.74
N GLU A 45 0.05 33.23 -32.81
CA GLU A 45 0.76 32.02 -33.24
C GLU A 45 1.79 31.56 -32.20
N ALA A 46 2.48 32.49 -31.54
CA ALA A 46 3.38 32.16 -30.44
C ALA A 46 2.65 31.51 -29.25
N HIS A 47 1.50 32.07 -28.84
CA HIS A 47 0.68 31.51 -27.76
C HIS A 47 0.09 30.15 -28.13
N LYS A 48 -0.37 29.98 -29.36
CA LYS A 48 -0.85 28.70 -29.89
C LYS A 48 0.25 27.63 -29.85
N GLY A 49 1.47 27.98 -30.27
CA GLY A 49 2.62 27.08 -30.19
C GLY A 49 2.97 26.71 -28.75
N ALA A 50 2.98 27.67 -27.83
CA ALA A 50 3.24 27.41 -26.42
C ALA A 50 2.18 26.49 -25.78
N LEU A 51 0.89 26.71 -26.08
CA LEU A 51 -0.20 25.88 -25.58
C LEU A 51 -0.10 24.44 -26.11
N ALA A 52 0.20 24.27 -27.41
CA ALA A 52 0.39 22.95 -28.00
C ALA A 52 1.52 22.18 -27.29
N LEU A 53 2.66 22.83 -27.06
CA LEU A 53 3.78 22.22 -26.32
C LEU A 53 3.41 21.85 -24.88
N VAL A 54 2.65 22.69 -24.17
CA VAL A 54 2.19 22.36 -22.81
C VAL A 54 1.27 21.13 -22.83
N VAL A 55 0.36 21.03 -23.80
CA VAL A 55 -0.50 19.85 -23.96
C VAL A 55 0.34 18.59 -24.23
N GLU A 56 1.33 18.67 -25.12
CA GLU A 56 2.23 17.54 -25.39
C GLU A 56 3.06 17.14 -24.15
N VAL A 57 3.61 18.11 -23.42
CA VAL A 57 4.39 17.84 -22.21
C VAL A 57 3.52 17.23 -21.10
N THR A 58 2.30 17.75 -20.91
CA THR A 58 1.37 17.25 -19.89
C THR A 58 0.89 15.84 -20.21
N THR A 59 0.53 15.56 -21.47
CA THR A 59 0.14 14.22 -21.92
C THR A 59 1.29 13.21 -21.76
N LEU A 60 2.52 13.60 -22.12
CA LEU A 60 3.70 12.77 -21.91
C LEU A 60 3.97 12.52 -20.41
N HIS A 61 3.81 13.55 -19.58
CA HIS A 61 3.95 13.41 -18.13
C HIS A 61 2.91 12.43 -17.54
N MET A 62 1.65 12.54 -17.95
CA MET A 62 0.59 11.62 -17.52
C MET A 62 0.86 10.19 -17.97
N ALA A 63 1.34 9.99 -19.20
CA ALA A 63 1.69 8.67 -19.72
C ALA A 63 2.88 8.04 -18.96
N ALA A 64 3.90 8.84 -18.63
CA ALA A 64 5.06 8.37 -17.86
C ALA A 64 4.69 8.00 -16.41
N ALA A 65 3.83 8.78 -15.76
CA ALA A 65 3.31 8.45 -14.44
C ALA A 65 2.52 7.13 -14.47
N ALA A 66 1.64 6.95 -15.46
CA ALA A 66 0.88 5.72 -15.63
C ALA A 66 1.78 4.49 -15.87
N ALA A 67 2.83 4.62 -16.70
CA ALA A 67 3.79 3.53 -16.93
C ALA A 67 4.53 3.14 -15.65
N THR A 68 4.88 4.11 -14.81
CA THR A 68 5.52 3.88 -13.51
C THR A 68 4.61 3.11 -12.57
N ASP A 69 3.33 3.48 -12.50
CA ASP A 69 2.35 2.81 -11.65
C ASP A 69 2.02 1.39 -12.14
N ILE A 70 1.95 1.18 -13.46
CA ILE A 70 1.85 -0.18 -14.05
C ILE A 70 3.04 -1.05 -13.60
N GLY A 71 4.25 -0.47 -13.55
CA GLY A 71 5.44 -1.16 -13.05
C GLY A 71 5.31 -1.61 -11.60
N LYS A 72 4.80 -0.74 -10.71
CA LYS A 72 4.57 -1.08 -9.30
C LYS A 72 3.56 -2.22 -9.15
N VAL A 73 2.44 -2.16 -9.88
CA VAL A 73 1.41 -3.21 -9.85
C VAL A 73 1.96 -4.55 -10.33
N ALA A 74 2.81 -4.56 -11.36
CA ALA A 74 3.45 -5.78 -11.84
C ALA A 74 4.40 -6.39 -10.78
N VAL A 75 5.16 -5.56 -10.07
CA VAL A 75 6.01 -6.00 -8.95
C VAL A 75 5.17 -6.56 -7.81
N ASP A 76 4.13 -5.85 -7.38
CA ASP A 76 3.22 -6.31 -6.31
C ASP A 76 2.55 -7.64 -6.66
N SER A 77 2.12 -7.81 -7.91
CA SER A 77 1.55 -9.08 -8.40
C SER A 77 2.54 -10.24 -8.28
N SER A 78 3.83 -9.99 -8.58
CA SER A 78 4.88 -11.02 -8.43
C SER A 78 5.13 -11.38 -6.96
N LEU A 79 5.07 -10.41 -6.05
CA LEU A 79 5.21 -10.63 -4.61
C LEU A 79 4.03 -11.44 -4.08
N ILE A 80 2.80 -11.06 -4.44
CA ILE A 80 1.57 -11.78 -4.06
C ILE A 80 1.67 -13.24 -4.51
N LYS A 81 2.07 -13.49 -5.76
CA LYS A 81 2.26 -14.86 -6.27
C LYS A 81 3.27 -15.64 -5.45
N GLY A 82 4.38 -15.01 -5.05
CA GLY A 82 5.38 -15.61 -4.18
C GLY A 82 4.83 -15.94 -2.77
N HIS A 83 4.02 -15.04 -2.20
CA HIS A 83 3.34 -15.30 -0.92
C HIS A 83 2.34 -16.45 -1.03
N THR A 84 1.53 -16.49 -2.08
CA THR A 84 0.58 -17.60 -2.33
C THR A 84 1.31 -18.93 -2.44
N MET A 85 2.45 -18.99 -3.14
CA MET A 85 3.24 -20.21 -3.26
C MET A 85 3.78 -20.69 -1.90
N ARG A 86 4.23 -19.77 -1.05
CA ARG A 86 4.67 -20.10 0.31
C ARG A 86 3.52 -20.62 1.18
N ILE A 87 2.33 -20.02 1.06
CA ILE A 87 1.14 -20.50 1.77
C ILE A 87 0.80 -21.93 1.33
N ILE A 88 0.81 -22.21 0.03
CA ILE A 88 0.57 -23.57 -0.50
C ILE A 88 1.61 -24.56 0.03
N GLU A 89 2.89 -24.18 0.07
CA GLU A 89 3.94 -25.02 0.64
C GLU A 89 3.73 -25.30 2.14
N GLN A 90 3.26 -24.30 2.89
CA GLN A 90 2.93 -24.46 4.31
C GLN A 90 1.74 -25.38 4.53
N LEU A 91 0.70 -25.28 3.69
CA LEU A 91 -0.46 -26.18 3.74
C LEU A 91 -0.02 -27.64 3.48
N ALA A 92 0.84 -27.89 2.51
CA ALA A 92 1.37 -29.23 2.25
C ALA A 92 2.13 -29.81 3.46
N LYS A 93 2.89 -28.97 4.19
CA LYS A 93 3.55 -29.39 5.44
C LYS A 93 2.56 -29.66 6.58
N GLN A 94 1.42 -28.97 6.61
CA GLN A 94 0.36 -29.25 7.59
C GLN A 94 -0.28 -30.61 7.33
N ASP A 95 -0.53 -30.98 6.07
CA ASP A 95 -1.10 -32.30 5.71
C ASP A 95 -0.19 -33.45 6.18
N GLU A 96 1.13 -33.30 6.02
CA GLU A 96 2.12 -34.29 6.51
C GLU A 96 2.05 -34.46 8.04
N ILE A 97 1.90 -33.37 8.80
CA ILE A 97 1.78 -33.41 10.26
C ILE A 97 0.47 -34.12 10.67
N LEU A 98 -0.62 -33.89 9.94
CA LEU A 98 -1.90 -34.53 10.22
C LEU A 98 -1.82 -36.06 9.98
N GLU A 99 -1.13 -36.50 8.93
CA GLU A 99 -0.87 -37.93 8.71
C GLU A 99 -0.04 -38.54 9.85
N GLN A 100 1.01 -37.85 10.31
CA GLN A 100 1.82 -38.31 11.44
C GLN A 100 0.98 -38.44 12.72
N ILE A 101 0.08 -37.48 12.98
CA ILE A 101 -0.84 -37.56 14.14
C ILE A 101 -1.79 -38.75 14.01
N ALA A 102 -2.37 -38.98 12.82
CA ALA A 102 -3.24 -40.11 12.58
C ALA A 102 -2.52 -41.46 12.81
N TRP A 103 -1.28 -41.56 12.35
CA TRP A 103 -0.44 -42.73 12.60
C TRP A 103 -0.17 -42.94 14.10
N ILE A 104 0.25 -41.89 14.82
CA ILE A 104 0.52 -41.95 16.27
C ILE A 104 -0.74 -42.42 17.02
N ARG A 105 -1.92 -41.88 16.68
CA ARG A 105 -3.20 -42.29 17.29
C ARG A 105 -3.47 -43.78 17.04
N GLY A 106 -3.26 -44.27 15.82
CA GLY A 106 -3.42 -45.70 15.50
C GLY A 106 -2.50 -46.60 16.33
N VAL A 107 -1.23 -46.21 16.51
CA VAL A 107 -0.26 -46.96 17.32
C VAL A 107 -0.64 -46.96 18.80
N ILE A 108 -1.11 -45.82 19.34
CA ILE A 108 -1.57 -45.73 20.74
C ILE A 108 -2.81 -46.59 20.95
N SER A 109 -3.79 -46.57 20.03
CA SER A 109 -5.01 -47.39 20.13
C SER A 109 -4.72 -48.89 20.13
N GLN A 110 -3.73 -49.35 19.34
CA GLN A 110 -3.33 -50.76 19.35
C GLN A 110 -2.68 -51.18 20.68
N ARG A 111 -1.90 -50.27 21.31
CA ARG A 111 -1.19 -50.53 22.57
C ARG A 111 -2.07 -50.41 23.81
N SER A 112 -3.21 -49.70 23.72
CA SER A 112 -4.15 -49.45 24.83
C SER A 112 -5.26 -50.51 24.97
N THR A 113 -5.24 -51.59 24.19
CA THR A 113 -6.18 -52.73 24.30
C THR A 113 -6.07 -53.53 25.61
N GLY A 114 -5.27 -53.09 26.58
CA GLY A 114 -5.15 -53.66 27.93
C GLY A 114 -5.61 -52.76 29.10
N SER A 115 -6.19 -51.58 28.85
CA SER A 115 -6.65 -50.69 29.93
C SER A 115 -7.93 -49.92 29.55
N GLU A 116 -9.08 -50.53 29.82
CA GLU A 116 -10.42 -50.07 29.41
C GLU A 116 -10.90 -48.73 30.03
N GLY A 117 -10.20 -48.18 31.04
CA GLY A 117 -10.66 -46.98 31.75
C GLY A 117 -10.08 -45.64 31.29
N GLY A 118 -8.87 -45.63 30.71
CA GLY A 118 -8.13 -44.38 30.41
C GLY A 118 -8.46 -43.75 29.06
N THR A 119 -8.75 -44.58 28.06
CA THR A 119 -8.95 -44.15 26.66
C THR A 119 -10.25 -43.35 26.49
N LEU A 120 -11.31 -43.76 27.18
CA LEU A 120 -12.64 -43.14 27.10
C LEU A 120 -12.66 -41.71 27.65
N VAL A 121 -11.84 -41.44 28.66
CA VAL A 121 -11.70 -40.10 29.25
C VAL A 121 -10.93 -39.17 28.31
N MET A 122 -9.87 -39.67 27.66
CA MET A 122 -9.05 -38.87 26.75
C MET A 122 -9.81 -38.52 25.46
N ASP A 123 -10.56 -39.46 24.90
CA ASP A 123 -11.38 -39.21 23.71
C ASP A 123 -12.48 -38.17 23.97
N GLY A 124 -13.13 -38.21 25.15
CA GLY A 124 -14.10 -37.18 25.54
C GLY A 124 -13.47 -35.78 25.70
N TYR A 125 -12.24 -35.70 26.19
CA TYR A 125 -11.50 -34.44 26.26
C TYR A 125 -11.15 -33.89 24.87
N LEU A 126 -10.76 -34.78 23.94
CA LEU A 126 -10.43 -34.40 22.57
C LEU A 126 -11.66 -33.96 21.77
N GLU A 127 -12.81 -34.62 21.95
CA GLU A 127 -14.09 -34.19 21.36
C GLU A 127 -14.53 -32.83 21.89
N THR A 128 -14.44 -32.60 23.20
CA THR A 128 -14.80 -31.30 23.80
C THR A 128 -13.91 -30.16 23.28
N LEU A 129 -12.61 -30.43 23.10
CA LEU A 129 -11.67 -29.48 22.50
C LEU A 129 -11.97 -29.21 21.02
N ASN A 130 -12.37 -30.24 20.26
CA ASN A 130 -12.73 -30.12 18.86
C ASN A 130 -14.04 -29.32 18.69
N ASP A 131 -15.02 -29.54 19.55
CA ASP A 131 -16.30 -28.82 19.56
C ASP A 131 -16.09 -27.33 19.92
N TYR A 132 -15.21 -27.05 20.87
CA TYR A 132 -14.80 -25.68 21.19
C TYR A 132 -14.09 -25.00 20.00
N ALA A 133 -13.18 -25.69 19.32
CA ALA A 133 -12.50 -25.16 18.15
C ALA A 133 -13.47 -24.89 16.98
N GLY A 134 -14.45 -25.77 16.77
CA GLY A 134 -15.53 -25.58 15.79
C GLY A 134 -16.42 -24.39 16.12
N SER A 135 -16.77 -24.19 17.40
CA SER A 135 -17.59 -23.07 17.86
C SER A 135 -16.89 -21.70 17.69
N VAL A 136 -15.57 -21.64 17.89
CA VAL A 136 -14.79 -20.40 17.75
C VAL A 136 -14.52 -20.03 16.27
N CYS A 137 -14.46 -21.03 15.39
CA CYS A 137 -14.25 -20.87 13.95
C CYS A 137 -15.56 -20.80 13.14
N GLY A 138 -16.64 -20.26 13.72
CA GLY A 138 -17.96 -20.24 13.10
C GLY A 138 -18.00 -19.74 11.64
N ASP A 139 -18.69 -20.48 10.78
CA ASP A 139 -19.36 -20.15 9.50
C ASP A 139 -18.90 -18.91 8.69
N PHE A 140 -17.59 -18.67 8.56
CA PHE A 140 -17.09 -17.60 7.68
C PHE A 140 -16.85 -18.02 6.22
N VAL A 141 -17.23 -19.23 5.85
CA VAL A 141 -17.23 -19.67 4.45
C VAL A 141 -18.54 -20.40 4.20
N THR A 142 -19.52 -19.71 3.59
CA THR A 142 -20.66 -20.42 3.03
C THR A 142 -20.18 -21.32 1.89
N ASP A 143 -20.79 -22.49 1.72
CA ASP A 143 -20.46 -23.46 0.66
C ASP A 143 -20.45 -22.84 -0.75
N GLU A 144 -21.17 -21.73 -0.94
CA GLU A 144 -21.19 -20.94 -2.18
C GLU A 144 -19.82 -20.33 -2.51
N VAL A 145 -19.09 -19.81 -1.52
CA VAL A 145 -17.77 -19.17 -1.72
C VAL A 145 -16.69 -20.22 -1.98
N ALA A 146 -16.84 -21.41 -1.38
CA ALA A 146 -15.94 -22.54 -1.61
C ALA A 146 -16.11 -23.14 -3.02
N GLU A 147 -17.33 -23.14 -3.58
CA GLU A 147 -17.56 -23.58 -4.96
C GLU A 147 -17.10 -22.60 -6.02
N GLU A 148 -17.15 -21.31 -5.73
CA GLU A 148 -16.66 -20.29 -6.64
C GLU A 148 -15.13 -20.36 -6.80
N MET A 149 -14.40 -20.76 -5.74
CA MET A 149 -12.96 -21.04 -5.81
C MET A 149 -12.60 -22.32 -6.58
N ARG A 150 -13.51 -23.29 -6.71
CA ARG A 150 -13.28 -24.51 -7.54
C ARG A 150 -13.53 -24.28 -9.02
N ARG A 151 -14.31 -23.26 -9.39
CA ARG A 151 -14.46 -22.84 -10.78
C ARG A 151 -13.26 -22.00 -11.19
N GLY A 152 -12.19 -22.67 -11.62
CA GLY A 152 -11.06 -22.03 -12.30
C GLY A 152 -11.54 -21.17 -13.50
N PRO A 153 -10.77 -20.14 -13.89
CA PRO A 153 -11.19 -19.24 -14.97
C PRO A 153 -11.37 -20.00 -16.29
N LEU A 154 -12.50 -19.77 -16.96
CA LEU A 154 -12.75 -20.24 -18.31
C LEU A 154 -11.59 -19.82 -19.23
N ASN A 155 -11.12 -20.78 -20.03
CA ASN A 155 -10.24 -20.56 -21.17
C ASN A 155 -10.82 -19.48 -22.09
N SER A 156 -10.21 -18.30 -22.12
CA SER A 156 -10.17 -17.49 -23.34
C SER A 156 -8.85 -17.78 -24.03
N THR A 157 -8.88 -18.76 -24.92
CA THR A 157 -7.99 -18.81 -26.08
C THR A 157 -8.12 -17.51 -26.85
N ASP A 158 -7.12 -16.65 -26.75
CA ASP A 158 -6.59 -15.91 -27.89
C ASP A 158 -5.31 -15.20 -27.48
N ARG A 159 -4.18 -15.72 -27.96
CA ARG A 159 -2.97 -14.95 -28.21
C ARG A 159 -2.11 -15.69 -29.22
N THR A 160 -2.19 -15.18 -30.43
CA THR A 160 -1.27 -15.35 -31.55
C THR A 160 0.18 -15.27 -31.07
N SER A 161 0.92 -16.32 -31.43
CA SER A 161 2.38 -16.41 -31.33
C SER A 161 3.08 -15.24 -32.02
N THR A 162 4.04 -14.61 -31.36
CA THR A 162 5.19 -14.01 -32.05
C THR A 162 6.42 -14.17 -31.16
N THR A 163 7.49 -14.57 -31.83
CA THR A 163 8.60 -15.37 -31.34
C THR A 163 9.65 -14.56 -30.56
N LEU A 164 10.21 -15.23 -29.55
CA LEU A 164 11.42 -14.90 -28.80
C LEU A 164 12.64 -14.62 -29.70
N LEU A 165 13.39 -13.56 -29.40
CA LEU A 165 14.83 -13.56 -29.56
C LEU A 165 15.48 -13.34 -28.19
N GLY A 166 16.34 -14.29 -27.84
CA GLY A 166 16.90 -14.44 -26.51
C GLY A 166 17.87 -13.35 -26.11
N LEU A 167 17.77 -12.97 -24.83
CA LEU A 167 18.89 -12.50 -24.04
C LEU A 167 18.86 -13.29 -22.72
N ALA A 168 20.00 -13.87 -22.38
CA ALA A 168 20.20 -14.70 -21.19
C ALA A 168 19.81 -13.94 -19.91
N PRO A 169 19.46 -14.66 -18.81
CA PRO A 169 19.15 -14.02 -17.54
C PRO A 169 20.42 -13.33 -17.03
N ILE A 170 20.40 -11.99 -17.02
CA ILE A 170 21.39 -11.20 -16.31
C ILE A 170 21.14 -11.48 -14.83
N LYS A 171 22.02 -12.26 -14.19
CA LYS A 171 22.15 -12.32 -12.74
C LYS A 171 22.16 -10.88 -12.22
N PRO A 172 21.36 -10.49 -11.20
CA PRO A 172 21.52 -9.19 -10.60
C PRO A 172 22.94 -9.15 -10.00
N LEU A 173 23.82 -8.41 -10.66
CA LEU A 173 25.06 -7.96 -10.08
C LEU A 173 24.63 -7.08 -8.91
N ALA A 174 24.88 -7.54 -7.68
CA ALA A 174 24.76 -6.71 -6.50
C ALA A 174 25.74 -5.54 -6.66
N THR A 175 25.29 -4.47 -7.30
CA THR A 175 26.01 -3.20 -7.34
C THR A 175 25.99 -2.64 -5.94
N LEU A 176 27.12 -2.87 -5.29
CA LEU A 176 27.54 -2.39 -3.99
C LEU A 176 27.62 -0.85 -4.00
N ASN A 177 26.47 -0.19 -3.93
CA ASN A 177 26.40 1.27 -3.79
C ASN A 177 26.05 1.63 -2.34
N ASP A 178 26.89 2.42 -1.67
CA ASP A 178 26.58 3.14 -0.42
C ASP A 178 25.55 4.26 -0.66
N GLN A 179 24.57 4.03 -1.54
CA GLN A 179 23.46 4.96 -1.75
C GLN A 179 22.44 4.73 -0.63
N PRO A 180 21.91 5.79 0.01
CA PRO A 180 20.80 5.67 0.92
C PRO A 180 19.59 5.03 0.21
N ASP A 181 19.18 3.87 0.68
CA ASP A 181 18.01 3.16 0.17
C ASP A 181 16.73 3.84 0.68
N PRO A 182 15.78 4.17 -0.20
CA PRO A 182 14.50 4.73 0.22
C PRO A 182 13.67 3.66 0.94
N MET A 183 13.19 3.99 2.12
CA MET A 183 12.32 3.15 2.95
C MET A 183 11.01 3.89 3.22
N THR A 184 9.88 3.26 2.90
CA THR A 184 8.56 3.81 3.24
C THR A 184 8.07 3.18 4.53
N ILE A 185 7.65 4.01 5.48
CA ILE A 185 7.04 3.59 6.75
C ILE A 185 5.62 4.11 6.80
N VAL A 186 4.66 3.20 6.97
CA VAL A 186 3.25 3.51 7.15
C VAL A 186 2.89 3.28 8.60
N ILE A 187 2.44 4.34 9.27
CA ILE A 187 1.98 4.33 10.65
C ILE A 187 0.49 4.68 10.69
N GLY A 188 -0.29 3.97 11.49
CA GLY A 188 -1.72 4.22 11.57
C GLY A 188 -2.42 3.34 12.59
N ASN A 189 -3.74 3.50 12.66
CA ASN A 189 -4.58 2.60 13.41
C ASN A 189 -5.89 2.29 12.67
N THR A 190 -6.39 1.08 12.87
CA THR A 190 -7.79 0.76 12.57
C THR A 190 -8.65 0.96 13.81
N HIS A 191 -9.95 1.17 13.61
CA HIS A 191 -10.92 1.39 14.66
C HIS A 191 -12.26 0.70 14.32
N ARG A 192 -12.91 0.14 15.35
CA ARG A 192 -14.30 -0.31 15.32
C ARG A 192 -14.94 -0.14 16.70
N LEU A 193 -16.23 0.18 16.71
CA LEU A 193 -17.02 0.13 17.93
C LEU A 193 -17.28 -1.33 18.35
N VAL A 194 -17.14 -1.60 19.64
CA VAL A 194 -17.46 -2.89 20.26
C VAL A 194 -18.46 -2.69 21.39
N GLU A 195 -19.27 -3.70 21.63
CA GLU A 195 -20.22 -3.67 22.72
C GLU A 195 -19.48 -3.57 24.07
N PRO A 196 -19.86 -2.60 24.92
CA PRO A 196 -19.21 -2.42 26.20
C PRO A 196 -19.46 -3.63 27.10
N THR A 197 -18.40 -4.15 27.71
CA THR A 197 -18.54 -5.19 28.73
C THR A 197 -19.15 -4.61 30.00
N LYS A 198 -19.98 -5.39 30.73
CA LYS A 198 -20.59 -5.00 32.01
C LYS A 198 -19.59 -4.44 33.04
N THR A 199 -18.33 -4.87 32.96
CA THR A 199 -17.25 -4.46 33.87
C THR A 199 -16.54 -3.17 33.47
N LYS A 200 -16.64 -2.72 32.20
CA LYS A 200 -15.97 -1.52 31.67
C LYS A 200 -16.84 -0.81 30.63
N PRO A 201 -17.90 -0.09 31.06
CA PRO A 201 -18.90 0.48 30.16
C PRO A 201 -18.37 1.57 29.20
N ASN A 202 -17.22 2.17 29.53
CA ASN A 202 -16.61 3.23 28.71
C ASN A 202 -15.66 2.68 27.64
N ASN A 203 -15.26 1.41 27.72
CA ASN A 203 -14.32 0.79 26.80
C ASN A 203 -15.05 0.25 25.56
N ARG A 204 -15.39 1.17 24.65
CA ARG A 204 -16.18 0.86 23.43
C ARG A 204 -15.38 0.96 22.13
N HIS A 205 -14.15 1.44 22.17
CA HIS A 205 -13.31 1.61 20.99
C HIS A 205 -12.30 0.47 20.92
N LEU A 206 -12.52 -0.48 20.03
CA LEU A 206 -11.51 -1.47 19.65
C LEU A 206 -10.63 -0.82 18.59
N TRP A 207 -9.35 -0.67 18.89
CA TRP A 207 -8.39 -0.06 17.98
C TRP A 207 -7.19 -0.97 17.77
N SER A 208 -6.65 -0.98 16.55
CA SER A 208 -5.42 -1.70 16.23
C SER A 208 -4.40 -0.76 15.63
N PHE A 209 -3.37 -0.42 16.39
CA PHE A 209 -2.24 0.34 15.90
C PHE A 209 -1.29 -0.58 15.12
N PHE A 210 -0.73 -0.10 14.00
CA PHE A 210 0.20 -0.84 13.16
C PHE A 210 1.32 0.04 12.64
N VAL A 211 2.50 -0.58 12.44
CA VAL A 211 3.62 -0.01 11.70
C VAL A 211 4.01 -0.99 10.61
N ARG A 212 3.87 -0.57 9.36
CA ARG A 212 4.28 -1.33 8.18
C ARG A 212 5.46 -0.62 7.54
N ALA A 213 6.42 -1.36 7.02
CA ALA A 213 7.54 -0.78 6.29
C ALA A 213 7.82 -1.54 4.99
N SER A 214 8.43 -0.87 4.02
CA SER A 214 8.85 -1.51 2.76
C SER A 214 10.04 -2.47 2.94
N GLY A 215 10.78 -2.35 4.04
CA GLY A 215 11.90 -3.23 4.43
C GLY A 215 11.75 -3.69 5.87
N GLU A 216 10.82 -4.61 6.15
CA GLU A 216 10.55 -5.07 7.51
C GLU A 216 11.68 -5.98 8.03
N GLU A 217 12.42 -6.61 7.12
CA GLU A 217 13.56 -7.47 7.40
C GLU A 217 14.76 -6.72 7.98
N ILE A 218 14.87 -5.40 7.77
CA ILE A 218 15.94 -4.58 8.35
C ILE A 218 15.56 -3.97 9.70
N ILE A 219 14.28 -4.07 10.09
CA ILE A 219 13.81 -3.63 11.41
C ILE A 219 14.18 -4.70 12.44
N GLN A 220 14.83 -4.28 13.53
CA GLN A 220 15.14 -5.16 14.66
C GLN A 220 13.96 -5.24 15.63
N GLN A 221 13.39 -4.09 15.96
CA GLN A 221 12.26 -3.99 16.89
C GLN A 221 11.55 -2.64 16.74
N VAL A 222 10.26 -2.65 17.00
CA VAL A 222 9.43 -1.46 17.18
C VAL A 222 9.01 -1.40 18.65
N ARG A 223 9.49 -0.38 19.37
CA ARG A 223 9.00 -0.06 20.71
C ARG A 223 7.81 0.88 20.58
N ILE A 224 6.75 0.56 21.30
CA ILE A 224 5.54 1.37 21.39
C ILE A 224 5.35 1.72 22.87
N ASP A 225 5.29 3.01 23.16
CA ASP A 225 4.95 3.53 24.47
C ASP A 225 3.50 4.06 24.41
N LEU A 226 2.60 3.35 25.10
CA LEU A 226 1.18 3.66 25.28
C LEU A 226 0.97 4.49 26.55
N HIS A 227 -0.23 5.04 26.69
CA HIS A 227 -0.63 5.75 27.91
C HIS A 227 -0.45 4.88 29.18
N PRO A 228 -0.04 5.44 30.33
CA PRO A 228 0.24 4.67 31.56
C PRO A 228 -0.92 3.83 32.11
N THR A 229 -2.15 4.15 31.71
CA THR A 229 -3.35 3.37 32.08
C THR A 229 -3.41 1.99 31.42
N PHE A 230 -2.61 1.76 30.38
CA PHE A 230 -2.49 0.43 29.77
C PHE A 230 -1.43 -0.39 30.50
N SER A 231 -1.73 -1.67 30.71
CA SER A 231 -0.81 -2.64 31.29
C SER A 231 -0.60 -3.80 30.29
N PRO A 232 0.62 -4.01 29.78
CA PRO A 232 1.79 -3.13 29.91
C PRO A 232 1.64 -1.83 29.10
N SER A 233 2.19 -0.73 29.60
CA SER A 233 2.21 0.57 28.90
C SER A 233 3.29 0.61 27.83
N ARG A 234 4.32 -0.23 27.93
CA ARG A 234 5.39 -0.36 26.93
C ARG A 234 5.34 -1.71 26.26
N LEU A 235 5.35 -1.72 24.94
CA LEU A 235 5.34 -2.91 24.11
C LEU A 235 6.58 -2.94 23.22
N LEU A 236 7.15 -4.14 23.04
CA LEU A 236 8.25 -4.40 22.12
C LEU A 236 7.78 -5.38 21.07
N LEU A 237 7.56 -4.90 19.86
CA LEU A 237 7.15 -5.71 18.73
C LEU A 237 8.40 -6.06 17.90
N LYS A 238 8.74 -7.35 17.85
CA LYS A 238 9.93 -7.83 17.13
C LYS A 238 9.60 -8.43 15.76
N THR A 239 8.34 -8.77 15.54
CA THR A 239 7.87 -9.43 14.32
C THR A 239 6.89 -8.52 13.59
N ALA A 240 7.10 -8.37 12.29
CA ALA A 240 6.12 -7.81 11.39
C ALA A 240 4.77 -8.56 11.49
N PRO A 241 3.62 -7.89 11.32
CA PRO A 241 3.41 -6.50 10.88
C PRO A 241 3.38 -5.47 12.03
N HIS A 242 4.12 -5.70 13.12
CA HIS A 242 4.26 -4.78 14.26
C HIS A 242 2.92 -4.15 14.71
N LYS A 243 1.92 -5.03 14.92
CA LYS A 243 0.55 -4.64 15.28
C LYS A 243 0.27 -4.84 16.77
N VAL A 244 -0.46 -3.90 17.37
CA VAL A 244 -1.07 -4.05 18.69
C VAL A 244 -2.55 -3.73 18.62
N THR A 245 -3.37 -4.58 19.22
CA THR A 245 -4.83 -4.37 19.33
C THR A 245 -5.22 -4.25 20.80
N LYS A 246 -6.00 -3.21 21.13
CA LYS A 246 -6.48 -2.92 22.49
C LYS A 246 -7.87 -2.30 22.43
N ILE A 247 -8.55 -2.28 23.59
CA ILE A 247 -9.82 -1.57 23.78
C ILE A 247 -9.58 -0.37 24.69
N GLY A 248 -10.08 0.80 24.29
CA GLY A 248 -9.95 2.05 25.06
C GLY A 248 -11.20 2.92 24.97
N TRP A 249 -11.12 4.07 25.64
CA TRP A 249 -12.24 5.02 25.79
C TRP A 249 -11.92 6.43 25.27
N GLY A 250 -10.67 6.72 24.89
CA GLY A 250 -10.26 8.07 24.53
C GLY A 250 -9.03 8.15 23.63
N TYR A 251 -8.86 9.31 23.02
CA TYR A 251 -7.76 9.65 22.12
C TYR A 251 -6.47 9.87 22.92
N PHE A 252 -5.36 9.32 22.45
CA PHE A 252 -4.03 9.62 22.98
C PHE A 252 -2.98 9.48 21.89
N VAL A 253 -1.81 10.06 22.14
CA VAL A 253 -0.64 9.95 21.28
C VAL A 253 0.14 8.70 21.69
N ILE A 254 0.52 7.91 20.69
CA ILE A 254 1.36 6.74 20.82
C ILE A 254 2.76 7.14 20.38
N ASP A 255 3.73 6.97 21.28
CA ASP A 255 5.14 7.18 20.98
C ASP A 255 5.75 5.90 20.44
N VAL A 256 6.46 6.02 19.31
CA VAL A 256 6.98 4.87 18.57
C VAL A 256 8.46 5.06 18.31
N LYS A 257 9.25 4.04 18.66
CA LYS A 257 10.70 3.99 18.41
C LYS A 257 11.03 2.78 17.57
N ILE A 258 11.43 3.01 16.32
CA ILE A 258 11.83 1.97 15.38
C ILE A 258 13.35 1.84 15.42
N LYS A 259 13.83 0.65 15.78
CA LYS A 259 15.25 0.33 15.82
C LYS A 259 15.58 -0.62 14.67
N LEU A 260 16.63 -0.29 13.91
CA LEU A 260 17.12 -1.12 12.80
C LEU A 260 18.11 -2.20 13.29
N LYS A 261 18.30 -3.24 12.49
CA LYS A 261 19.30 -4.30 12.73
C LYS A 261 20.73 -3.75 12.67
N SER A 262 21.65 -4.44 13.33
CA SER A 262 23.08 -4.16 13.22
C SER A 262 23.51 -4.26 11.76
N GLY A 263 24.14 -3.20 11.22
CA GLY A 263 24.44 -3.08 9.79
C GLY A 263 23.58 -2.06 9.07
N TYR A 264 22.56 -1.48 9.71
CA TYR A 264 21.72 -0.42 9.14
C TYR A 264 21.67 0.80 10.06
N ARG A 265 21.58 2.00 9.45
CA ARG A 265 21.37 3.28 10.15
C ARG A 265 20.38 4.14 9.40
N TRP A 266 19.67 5.01 10.10
CA TRP A 266 18.89 6.06 9.44
C TRP A 266 19.82 7.12 8.84
N ALA A 267 19.38 7.83 7.80
CA ALA A 267 20.20 8.83 7.12
C ALA A 267 20.69 9.98 8.01
N ASN A 268 20.01 10.25 9.13
CA ASN A 268 20.42 11.20 10.16
C ASN A 268 21.50 10.64 11.12
N ASN A 269 22.15 9.53 10.77
CA ASN A 269 23.12 8.80 11.59
C ASN A 269 22.59 8.28 12.94
N THR A 270 21.27 8.18 13.14
CA THR A 270 20.72 7.55 14.34
C THR A 270 20.41 6.07 14.11
N HIS A 271 20.45 5.29 15.19
CA HIS A 271 20.01 3.89 15.20
C HIS A 271 18.52 3.72 15.47
N SER A 272 17.83 4.80 15.82
CA SER A 272 16.42 4.80 16.17
C SER A 272 15.70 5.97 15.54
N LEU A 273 14.55 5.68 14.94
CA LEU A 273 13.61 6.67 14.43
C LEU A 273 12.47 6.83 15.44
N HIS A 274 12.18 8.09 15.79
CA HIS A 274 11.07 8.44 16.66
C HIS A 274 9.89 8.90 15.81
N LEU A 275 8.72 8.35 16.04
CA LEU A 275 7.46 8.72 15.41
C LEU A 275 6.39 8.86 16.48
N GLU A 276 5.44 9.75 16.23
CA GLU A 276 4.29 9.97 17.08
C GLU A 276 3.03 9.73 16.25
N TRP A 277 2.05 9.03 16.83
CA TRP A 277 0.76 8.80 16.19
C TRP A 277 -0.37 9.09 17.15
N LYS A 278 -1.20 10.08 16.80
CA LYS A 278 -2.46 10.31 17.51
C LYS A 278 -3.49 9.30 17.01
N LEU A 279 -4.03 8.49 17.91
CA LEU A 279 -5.10 7.55 17.55
C LEU A 279 -6.27 8.29 16.91
N ASP A 280 -6.80 7.72 15.85
CA ASP A 280 -7.99 8.20 15.15
C ASP A 280 -9.12 7.19 15.30
N PHE A 281 -10.23 7.63 15.88
CA PHE A 281 -11.44 6.82 16.07
C PHE A 281 -12.57 7.21 15.12
N ASP A 282 -12.30 8.11 14.18
CA ASP A 282 -13.29 8.49 13.19
C ASP A 282 -13.38 7.38 12.13
N GLY A 283 -14.60 6.89 11.88
CA GLY A 283 -14.85 5.79 10.94
C GLY A 283 -14.04 4.52 11.28
N VAL A 284 -13.24 4.06 10.31
CA VAL A 284 -12.39 2.86 10.41
C VAL A 284 -10.97 3.16 10.93
N GLY A 285 -10.67 4.41 11.30
CA GLY A 285 -9.32 4.88 11.64
C GLY A 285 -8.56 5.44 10.44
N SER A 286 -7.30 5.81 10.65
CA SER A 286 -6.47 6.52 9.66
C SER A 286 -5.02 6.02 9.66
N SER A 287 -4.29 6.37 8.60
CA SER A 287 -2.86 6.06 8.47
C SER A 287 -2.15 7.09 7.60
N ILE A 288 -0.86 7.29 7.87
CA ILE A 288 0.02 8.15 7.09
C ILE A 288 1.26 7.37 6.64
N ALA A 289 1.71 7.66 5.41
CA ALA A 289 2.95 7.11 4.86
C ALA A 289 4.04 8.19 4.92
N HIS A 290 5.20 7.82 5.46
CA HIS A 290 6.39 8.65 5.51
C HIS A 290 7.52 7.98 4.72
N GLN A 291 8.27 8.79 3.97
CA GLN A 291 9.47 8.33 3.28
C GLN A 291 10.71 8.67 4.11
N TYR A 292 11.54 7.67 4.33
CA TYR A 292 12.82 7.77 5.02
C TYR A 292 13.92 7.21 4.13
N THR A 293 15.15 7.49 4.49
CA THR A 293 16.34 6.94 3.87
C THR A 293 17.14 6.16 4.90
N VAL A 294 17.58 4.97 4.50
CA VAL A 294 18.40 4.06 5.32
C VAL A 294 19.74 3.89 4.63
N THR A 295 20.81 3.87 5.42
CA THR A 295 22.16 3.60 4.93
C THR A 295 22.65 2.29 5.52
N THR A 296 23.23 1.45 4.67
CA THR A 296 23.89 0.22 5.10
C THR A 296 25.28 0.57 5.64
N MET A 297 25.57 0.15 6.86
CA MET A 297 26.90 0.25 7.45
C MET A 297 27.72 -0.98 7.06
N ARG A 298 28.87 -0.78 6.43
CA ARG A 298 29.88 -1.83 6.31
C ARG A 298 30.35 -2.23 7.71
N GLY A 299 30.34 -3.54 7.98
CA GLY A 299 31.02 -4.17 9.11
C GLY A 299 32.48 -4.46 8.78
#